data_AF-G5E1W8-F1
#
_entry.id   AF-G5E1W8-F1
#
_cell.length_a   1.000
_cell.length_b   1.000
_cell.length_c   1.000
_cell.angle_alpha   90.00
_cell.angle_beta   90.00
_cell.angle_gamma   90.00
#
_symmetry.space_group_name_H-M   'P 1'
#
loop_
_entity.id
_entity.type
_entity.pdbx_description
1 polymer ?
#
loop_
_entity_poly.entity_id
_entity_poly.type
_entity_poly.pdbx_seq_one_letter_code
_entity_poly.pdbx_strand_id
1 'polypeptide(L)'
;MQAFLKGGTSISTKPLKDKAPVSSSGSSGENKQKPIPWVEKYRPKCVDEVAFQEEVVAVLKKSLEGADLPNLLFYGPGTETSTILAASRELYGPDLFRQRVLELNASDERGIQVV
;
A
#
# COMPACT_ATOMS: atom_id res chain seq x y z
N MET A 1 -0.24 -13.06 -48.34
CA MET A 1 -0.35 -14.47 -48.76
C MET A 1 0.80 -15.18 -48.06
N GLN A 2 0.53 -15.99 -47.01
CA GLN A 2 0.44 -17.46 -47.13
C GLN A 2 1.62 -18.01 -47.95
N ALA A 3 2.48 -18.90 -47.47
CA ALA A 3 2.22 -20.12 -46.71
C ALA A 3 3.58 -20.80 -46.44
N PHE A 4 3.82 -21.32 -45.24
CA PHE A 4 3.90 -22.77 -44.93
C PHE A 4 4.90 -23.60 -45.76
N LEU A 5 5.77 -24.37 -45.10
CA LEU A 5 5.66 -25.84 -45.06
C LEU A 5 6.72 -26.48 -44.13
N LYS A 6 6.21 -27.31 -43.19
CA LYS A 6 6.73 -28.61 -42.70
C LYS A 6 8.16 -28.68 -42.13
N GLY A 7 8.42 -29.26 -40.96
CA GLY A 7 7.71 -30.32 -40.24
C GLY A 7 8.69 -31.48 -39.98
N GLY A 8 8.85 -31.88 -38.72
CA GLY A 8 9.71 -32.99 -38.27
C GLY A 8 9.31 -33.49 -36.88
N THR A 9 8.20 -34.23 -36.82
CA THR A 9 7.84 -35.28 -35.83
C THR A 9 8.94 -36.36 -35.75
N SER A 10 9.14 -37.20 -34.72
CA SER A 10 8.47 -37.55 -33.46
C SER A 10 9.33 -38.65 -32.76
N ILE A 11 9.04 -38.95 -31.47
CA ILE A 11 9.04 -40.24 -30.72
C ILE A 11 9.21 -39.81 -29.24
N SER A 12 8.24 -39.78 -28.33
CA SER A 12 7.11 -40.65 -27.97
C SER A 12 7.49 -42.05 -27.49
N THR A 13 7.80 -42.16 -26.19
CA THR A 13 7.47 -43.34 -25.36
C THR A 13 6.77 -42.89 -24.08
N LYS A 14 5.49 -43.22 -23.96
CA LYS A 14 4.62 -43.27 -22.76
C LYS A 14 4.01 -44.70 -22.73
N PRO A 15 3.24 -45.16 -21.72
CA PRO A 15 2.82 -44.55 -20.43
C PRO A 15 2.85 -45.55 -19.22
N LEU A 16 2.52 -45.05 -18.00
CA LEU A 16 1.40 -45.46 -17.10
C LEU A 16 1.56 -44.67 -15.78
N LYS A 17 0.73 -43.66 -15.46
CA LYS A 17 -0.65 -43.69 -14.90
C LYS A 17 -0.61 -43.95 -13.37
N ASP A 18 -0.93 -43.03 -12.45
CA ASP A 18 -2.18 -42.29 -12.12
C ASP A 18 -1.80 -41.08 -11.21
N LYS A 19 -2.45 -39.91 -11.09
CA LYS A 19 -3.86 -39.43 -11.17
C LYS A 19 -3.85 -37.92 -11.53
N ALA A 20 -4.86 -37.45 -12.25
CA ALA A 20 -5.23 -36.03 -12.46
C ALA A 20 -6.64 -35.78 -11.88
N PRO A 21 -7.30 -34.62 -12.06
CA PRO A 21 -6.89 -33.25 -12.46
C PRO A 21 -7.31 -32.23 -11.35
N VAL A 22 -7.30 -30.89 -11.48
CA VAL A 22 -8.43 -30.08 -11.97
C VAL A 22 -8.01 -28.62 -12.18
N SER A 23 -8.21 -28.19 -13.43
CA SER A 23 -8.56 -26.86 -13.96
C SER A 23 -7.79 -25.59 -13.57
N SER A 24 -7.08 -25.07 -14.58
CA SER A 24 -7.16 -23.67 -14.99
C SER A 24 -8.61 -23.15 -14.97
N SER A 25 -8.88 -22.13 -14.18
CA SER A 25 -10.04 -21.27 -14.38
C SER A 25 -9.64 -19.83 -14.08
N GLY A 26 -9.74 -18.99 -15.11
CA GLY A 26 -9.82 -17.54 -14.91
C GLY A 26 -10.99 -17.27 -13.98
N SER A 27 -10.66 -16.77 -12.79
CA SER A 27 -11.65 -16.18 -11.91
C SER A 27 -11.71 -14.70 -12.30
N SER A 28 -12.71 -14.35 -13.11
CA SER A 28 -13.31 -13.02 -13.04
C SER A 28 -13.85 -12.87 -11.63
N GLY A 29 -12.97 -12.50 -10.70
CA GLY A 29 -13.29 -12.39 -9.30
C GLY A 29 -14.18 -11.19 -9.12
N GLU A 30 -15.47 -11.43 -8.90
CA GLU A 30 -16.37 -10.46 -8.28
C GLU A 30 -15.61 -9.80 -7.13
N ASN A 31 -15.41 -8.48 -7.22
CA ASN A 31 -14.73 -7.69 -6.22
C ASN A 31 -15.64 -7.59 -4.99
N LYS A 32 -15.74 -8.69 -4.22
CA LYS A 32 -16.40 -8.71 -2.92
C LYS A 32 -15.54 -7.87 -1.99
N GLN A 33 -15.83 -6.56 -1.94
CA GLN A 33 -15.22 -5.65 -0.99
C GLN A 33 -15.45 -6.20 0.41
N LYS A 34 -14.36 -6.62 1.06
CA LYS A 34 -14.40 -6.98 2.48
C LYS A 34 -14.92 -5.78 3.27
N PRO A 35 -15.80 -5.96 4.27
CA PRO A 35 -16.28 -4.85 5.08
C PRO A 35 -15.09 -4.18 5.78
N ILE A 36 -14.91 -2.88 5.52
CA ILE A 36 -13.84 -2.07 6.11
C ILE A 36 -14.24 -1.74 7.56
N PRO A 37 -13.37 -1.99 8.55
CA PRO A 37 -13.62 -1.57 9.93
C PRO A 37 -13.90 -0.06 10.00
N TRP A 38 -14.80 0.35 10.89
CA TRP A 38 -15.16 1.78 11.02
C TRP A 38 -13.96 2.67 11.36
N VAL A 39 -13.01 2.14 12.13
CA VAL A 39 -11.77 2.84 12.47
C VAL A 39 -10.99 3.26 11.23
N GLU A 40 -10.91 2.39 10.21
CA GLU A 40 -10.24 2.73 8.94
C GLU A 40 -11.13 3.54 8.00
N LYS A 41 -12.44 3.29 8.03
CA LYS A 41 -13.40 4.02 7.21
C LYS A 41 -13.44 5.52 7.55
N TYR A 42 -13.32 5.85 8.83
CA TYR A 42 -13.36 7.22 9.36
C TYR A 42 -11.97 7.75 9.75
N ARG A 43 -10.89 7.09 9.31
CA ARG A 43 -9.53 7.59 9.54
C ARG A 43 -9.36 8.95 8.83
N PRO A 44 -8.91 10.01 9.54
CA PRO A 44 -8.70 11.34 8.96
C PRO A 44 -7.83 11.31 7.70
N LYS A 45 -8.25 12.04 6.67
CA LYS A 45 -7.51 12.18 5.41
C LYS A 45 -6.77 13.51 5.32
N CYS A 46 -7.31 14.55 5.95
CA CYS A 46 -6.76 15.90 6.00
C CYS A 46 -6.46 16.30 7.45
N VAL A 47 -5.55 17.26 7.65
CA VAL A 47 -5.16 17.70 9.01
C VAL A 47 -6.35 18.36 9.74
N ASP A 48 -7.30 18.93 9.01
CA ASP A 48 -8.56 19.49 9.54
C ASP A 48 -9.51 18.45 10.16
N GLU A 49 -9.44 17.20 9.73
CA GLU A 49 -10.34 16.13 10.19
C GLU A 49 -9.86 15.47 11.49
N VAL A 50 -8.66 15.83 11.96
CA VAL A 50 -8.10 15.32 13.21
C VAL A 50 -8.86 15.94 14.38
N ALA A 51 -9.67 15.12 15.05
CA ALA A 51 -10.36 15.50 16.27
C ALA A 51 -9.37 15.51 17.45
N PHE A 52 -9.50 16.51 18.33
CA PHE A 52 -8.63 16.77 19.51
C PHE A 52 -7.23 17.33 19.18
N GLN A 53 -6.57 17.87 20.22
CA GLN A 53 -5.22 18.45 20.14
C GLN A 53 -5.13 19.69 19.23
N GLU A 54 -6.04 20.65 19.40
CA GLU A 54 -6.16 21.86 18.57
C GLU A 54 -4.85 22.65 18.46
N GLU A 55 -4.10 22.79 19.54
CA GLU A 55 -2.82 23.50 19.54
C GLU A 55 -1.78 22.82 18.65
N VAL A 56 -1.67 21.48 18.73
CA VAL A 56 -0.72 20.70 17.92
C VAL A 56 -1.09 20.78 16.45
N VAL A 57 -2.38 20.63 16.14
CA VAL A 57 -2.92 20.75 14.78
C VAL A 57 -2.65 22.16 14.23
N ALA A 58 -2.82 23.21 15.03
CA ALA A 58 -2.55 24.58 14.60
C ALA A 58 -1.06 24.83 14.30
N VAL A 59 -0.15 24.31 15.13
CA VAL A 59 1.30 24.40 14.88
C VAL A 59 1.70 23.60 13.65
N LEU A 60 1.15 22.40 13.48
CA LEU A 60 1.40 21.56 12.32
C LEU A 60 0.94 22.23 11.03
N LYS A 61 -0.25 22.84 11.00
CA LYS A 61 -0.76 23.60 9.84
C LYS A 61 0.16 24.75 9.45
N LYS A 62 0.57 25.56 10.42
CA LYS A 62 1.54 26.65 10.18
C LYS A 62 2.88 26.12 9.65
N SER A 63 3.29 24.94 10.11
CA SER A 63 4.54 24.31 9.67
C SER A 63 4.43 23.72 8.25
N LEU A 64 3.23 23.31 7.83
CA LEU A 64 2.94 22.83 6.46
C LEU A 64 2.80 23.98 5.45
N GLU A 65 2.31 25.15 5.89
CA GLU A 65 2.30 26.37 5.07
C GLU A 65 3.72 26.90 4.82
N GLY A 66 4.64 26.66 5.77
CA GLY A 66 6.05 26.96 5.62
C GLY A 66 6.75 25.97 4.69
N ALA A 67 7.75 26.44 3.93
CA ALA A 67 8.58 25.57 3.10
C ALA A 67 9.52 24.65 3.91
N ASP A 68 9.65 24.89 5.22
CA ASP A 68 10.56 24.20 6.12
C ASP A 68 9.81 23.43 7.21
N LEU A 69 9.60 22.12 6.98
CA LEU A 69 9.07 21.20 7.99
C LEU A 69 10.24 20.60 8.80
N PRO A 70 10.35 20.86 10.12
CA PRO A 70 11.38 20.25 10.94
C PRO A 70 11.13 18.76 11.15
N ASN A 71 12.12 18.04 11.71
CA ASN A 71 11.91 16.68 12.18
C ASN A 71 10.95 16.68 13.38
N LEU A 72 9.85 15.95 13.28
CA LEU A 72 8.79 15.93 14.29
C LEU A 72 8.80 14.61 15.07
N LEU A 73 8.55 14.70 16.37
CA LEU A 73 8.29 13.56 17.25
C LEU A 73 6.84 13.65 17.75
N PHE A 74 6.00 12.74 17.28
CA PHE A 74 4.63 12.59 17.78
C PHE A 74 4.60 11.56 18.91
N TYR A 75 4.00 11.92 20.03
CA TYR A 75 3.83 11.03 21.18
C TYR A 75 2.51 11.32 21.89
N GLY A 76 1.90 10.27 22.43
CA GLY A 76 0.61 10.35 23.10
C GLY A 76 -0.27 9.12 22.84
N PRO A 77 -1.54 9.19 23.23
CA PRO A 77 -2.51 8.12 23.01
C PRO A 77 -3.22 8.24 21.64
N GLY A 78 -2.74 7.49 20.65
CA GLY A 78 -3.53 6.92 19.56
C GLY A 78 -3.85 7.82 18.36
N THR A 79 -3.56 9.13 18.41
CA THR A 79 -3.80 10.06 17.28
C THR A 79 -2.60 10.22 16.36
N GLU A 80 -1.41 9.81 16.80
CA GLU A 80 -0.12 10.15 16.19
C GLU A 80 -0.02 9.68 14.74
N THR A 81 -0.35 8.41 14.49
CA THR A 81 -0.24 7.79 13.16
C THR A 81 -1.20 8.43 12.15
N SER A 82 -2.42 8.76 12.56
CA SER A 82 -3.40 9.36 11.66
C SER A 82 -3.02 10.79 11.28
N THR A 83 -2.48 11.56 12.24
CA THR A 83 -2.05 12.94 12.02
C THR A 83 -0.90 13.03 11.01
N ILE A 84 0.16 12.22 11.16
CA ILE A 84 1.30 12.28 10.23
C ILE A 84 0.93 11.81 8.82
N LEU A 85 0.04 10.82 8.69
CA LEU A 85 -0.44 10.37 7.39
C LEU A 85 -1.31 11.43 6.70
N ALA A 86 -2.17 12.12 7.45
CA ALA A 86 -2.96 13.23 6.93
C ALA A 86 -2.07 14.39 6.46
N ALA A 87 -1.11 14.81 7.30
CA ALA A 87 -0.15 15.87 6.96
C ALA A 87 0.71 15.53 5.73
N SER A 88 1.18 14.28 5.64
CA SER A 88 1.99 13.83 4.50
C SER A 88 1.21 13.80 3.19
N ARG A 89 -0.11 13.49 3.25
CA ARG A 89 -1.00 13.57 2.08
C ARG A 89 -1.28 15.01 1.67
N GLU A 90 -1.39 15.92 2.64
CA GLU A 90 -1.60 17.34 2.40
C GLU A 90 -0.37 17.99 1.74
N LEU A 91 0.85 17.63 2.21
CA LEU A 91 2.10 18.17 1.70
C LEU A 91 2.43 17.73 0.25
N TYR A 92 2.21 16.46 -0.08
CA TYR A 92 2.60 15.89 -1.37
C TYR A 92 1.44 15.66 -2.34
N GLY A 93 0.20 15.70 -1.86
CA GLY A 93 -0.98 15.32 -2.64
C GLY A 93 -1.04 13.81 -2.94
N PRO A 94 -2.14 13.35 -3.57
CA PRO A 94 -2.41 11.93 -3.78
C PRO A 94 -1.42 11.24 -4.74
N ASP A 95 -0.86 12.00 -5.69
CA ASP A 95 -0.01 11.44 -6.76
C ASP A 95 1.43 11.22 -6.28
N LEU A 96 1.99 12.19 -5.56
CA LEU A 96 3.39 12.14 -5.12
C LEU A 96 3.58 11.45 -3.77
N PHE A 97 2.51 11.28 -2.98
CA PHE A 97 2.58 10.65 -1.65
C PHE A 97 3.34 9.32 -1.66
N ARG A 98 2.99 8.41 -2.56
CA ARG A 98 3.63 7.08 -2.64
C ARG A 98 5.09 7.12 -3.10
N GLN A 99 5.51 8.18 -3.78
CA GLN A 99 6.87 8.31 -4.31
C GLN A 99 7.80 9.06 -3.34
N ARG A 100 7.24 9.94 -2.51
CA ARG A 100 8.01 10.84 -1.63
C ARG A 100 7.92 10.48 -0.14
N VAL A 101 7.01 9.58 0.24
CA VAL A 101 6.83 9.15 1.63
C VAL A 101 7.25 7.70 1.78
N LEU A 102 8.18 7.45 2.70
CA LEU A 102 8.53 6.13 3.19
C LEU A 102 8.01 5.98 4.63
N GLU A 103 7.16 4.98 4.84
CA GLU A 103 6.67 4.60 6.16
C GLU A 103 7.38 3.31 6.58
N LEU A 104 7.92 3.29 7.80
CA LEU A 104 8.48 2.09 8.43
C LEU A 104 7.87 1.93 9.82
N ASN A 105 7.17 0.81 10.02
CA ASN A 105 6.48 0.47 11.26
C ASN A 105 7.21 -0.59 12.06
N ALA A 106 6.66 -0.92 13.24
CA ALA A 106 7.16 -2.00 14.08
C ALA A 106 7.06 -3.40 13.43
N SER A 107 6.16 -3.57 12.47
CA SER A 107 6.01 -4.79 11.67
C SER A 107 7.09 -4.99 10.63
N ASP A 108 7.82 -3.92 10.28
CA ASP A 108 8.81 -3.95 9.21
C ASP A 108 10.20 -4.29 9.76
N GLU A 109 11.05 -4.85 8.90
CA GLU A 109 12.44 -5.11 9.24
C GLU A 109 13.21 -3.79 9.37
N ARG A 110 13.67 -3.49 10.59
CA ARG A 110 14.42 -2.26 10.94
C ARG A 110 15.79 -2.56 11.54
N GLY A 111 16.24 -3.81 11.44
CA GLY A 111 17.51 -4.25 11.99
C GLY A 111 18.69 -3.63 11.25
N ILE A 112 19.83 -3.49 11.95
CA ILE A 112 21.09 -3.13 11.32
C ILE A 112 21.57 -4.37 10.55
N GLN A 113 21.68 -4.28 9.23
CA GLN A 113 22.38 -5.31 8.45
C GLN A 113 23.88 -5.14 8.70
N VAL A 114 24.41 -5.95 9.61
CA VAL A 114 25.84 -6.02 9.87
C VAL A 114 26.46 -6.90 8.80
N VAL A 115 27.36 -6.33 8.01
CA VAL A 115 28.20 -7.02 7.01
C VAL A 115 29.48 -7.56 7.63
#